data_AF-A0A355C673-F1
#
_entry.id   AF-A0A355C673-F1
#
_cell.length_a   1.000
_cell.length_b   1.000
_cell.length_c   1.000
_cell.angle_alpha   90.00
_cell.angle_beta   90.00
_cell.angle_gamma   90.00
#
_symmetry.space_group_name_H-M   'P 1'
#
loop_
_entity.id
_entity.type
_entity.pdbx_description
1 polymer ?
#
loop_
_entity_poly.entity_id
_entity_poly.type
_entity_poly.pdbx_seq_one_letter_code
_entity_poly.pdbx_strand_id
1 'polypeptide(L)'
;MNLNEATKIHADILAFIESYRLKDAFDSLKSWAASLQNWIAAEKISELETNYKYMIHYLVEGNKDPEQQKIYQRLVRDIYLLADDLLEQWQTRNSSSVFFERVRMANVRQPLSIEEYQDIIIRQIDTFSVIGLLPDEDERQTRTRQNTVKQEHTIQDLFNAVFSSSRTNEEQVKAYREFLGHTGIPVPVKCMLISALTMNVLQRFD
;
A
#
# COMPACT_ATOMS: atom_id res chain seq x y z
N MET A 1 -9.83 -22.72 -0.02
CA MET A 1 -8.45 -22.31 -0.25
C MET A 1 -7.81 -21.91 1.05
N ASN A 2 -6.70 -22.54 1.44
CA ASN A 2 -5.88 -22.18 2.62
C ASN A 2 -4.65 -21.33 2.21
N LEU A 3 -3.84 -20.89 3.20
CA LEU A 3 -2.67 -20.01 2.93
C LEU A 3 -1.60 -20.68 2.06
N ASN A 4 -1.34 -21.96 2.28
CA ASN A 4 -0.35 -22.71 1.49
C ASN A 4 -0.80 -22.87 0.04
N GLU A 5 -2.10 -23.07 -0.19
CA GLU A 5 -2.67 -23.13 -1.54
C GLU A 5 -2.61 -21.76 -2.23
N ALA A 6 -2.97 -20.67 -1.54
CA ALA A 6 -2.92 -19.33 -2.11
C ALA A 6 -1.49 -18.88 -2.46
N THR A 7 -0.53 -19.14 -1.57
CA THR A 7 0.89 -18.85 -1.82
C THR A 7 1.48 -19.73 -2.93
N LYS A 8 1.04 -20.98 -3.04
CA LYS A 8 1.43 -21.85 -4.15
C LYS A 8 0.89 -21.36 -5.49
N ILE A 9 -0.38 -20.99 -5.57
CA ILE A 9 -0.97 -20.42 -6.80
C ILE A 9 -0.19 -19.18 -7.24
N HIS A 10 0.12 -18.29 -6.29
CA HIS A 10 0.95 -17.12 -6.55
C HIS A 10 2.33 -17.49 -7.10
N ALA A 11 3.05 -18.39 -6.43
CA ALA A 11 4.37 -18.85 -6.89
C ALA A 11 4.33 -19.53 -8.27
N ASP A 12 3.30 -20.33 -8.56
CA ASP A 12 3.10 -20.96 -9.86
C ASP A 12 2.90 -19.91 -10.97
N ILE A 13 2.12 -18.85 -10.70
CA ILE A 13 1.95 -17.71 -11.62
C ILE A 13 3.31 -17.04 -11.88
N LEU A 14 4.11 -16.77 -10.85
CA LEU A 14 5.43 -16.16 -11.02
C LEU A 14 6.35 -17.04 -11.88
N ALA A 15 6.36 -18.35 -11.63
CA ALA A 15 7.14 -19.30 -12.42
C ALA A 15 6.68 -19.35 -13.90
N PHE A 16 5.38 -19.20 -14.18
CA PHE A 16 4.89 -19.09 -15.56
C PHE A 16 5.38 -17.81 -16.24
N ILE A 17 5.44 -16.69 -15.52
CA ILE A 17 5.97 -15.44 -16.06
C ILE A 17 7.47 -15.58 -16.40
N GLU A 18 8.26 -16.12 -15.48
CA GLU A 18 9.71 -16.33 -15.64
C GLU A 18 10.05 -17.29 -16.78
N SER A 19 9.18 -18.28 -17.04
CA SER A 19 9.33 -19.24 -18.13
C SER A 19 8.71 -18.77 -19.45
N TYR A 20 8.34 -17.49 -19.57
CA TYR A 20 7.70 -16.89 -20.75
C TYR A 20 6.34 -17.53 -21.14
N ARG A 21 5.68 -18.21 -20.19
CA ARG A 21 4.41 -18.92 -20.36
C ARG A 21 3.22 -18.06 -19.95
N LEU A 22 3.08 -16.87 -20.56
CA LEU A 22 2.06 -15.90 -20.16
C LEU A 22 0.61 -16.39 -20.33
N LYS A 23 0.35 -17.32 -21.25
CA LYS A 23 -0.98 -17.94 -21.36
C LYS A 23 -1.37 -18.69 -20.08
N ASP A 24 -0.45 -19.50 -19.55
CA ASP A 24 -0.70 -20.27 -18.32
C ASP A 24 -0.83 -19.35 -17.10
N ALA A 25 -0.06 -18.25 -17.07
CA ALA A 25 -0.22 -17.19 -16.08
C ALA A 25 -1.63 -16.55 -16.15
N PHE A 26 -2.11 -16.19 -17.35
CA PHE A 26 -3.45 -15.63 -17.53
C PHE A 26 -4.55 -16.61 -17.11
N ASP A 27 -4.45 -17.88 -17.50
CA ASP A 27 -5.45 -18.89 -17.15
C ASP A 27 -5.52 -19.10 -15.64
N SER A 28 -4.37 -19.12 -14.96
CA SER A 28 -4.26 -19.21 -13.50
C SER A 28 -4.86 -17.97 -12.81
N LEU A 29 -4.53 -16.76 -13.29
CA LEU A 29 -5.06 -15.50 -12.75
C LEU A 29 -6.58 -15.41 -12.89
N LYS A 30 -7.15 -15.80 -14.04
CA LYS A 30 -8.61 -15.81 -14.25
C LYS A 30 -9.30 -16.76 -13.29
N SER A 31 -8.78 -17.99 -13.17
CA SER A 31 -9.33 -18.98 -12.24
C SER A 31 -9.32 -18.45 -10.81
N TRP A 32 -8.20 -17.84 -10.40
CA TRP A 32 -8.06 -17.29 -9.06
C TRP A 32 -8.97 -16.09 -8.82
N ALA A 33 -9.03 -15.12 -9.73
CA ALA A 33 -9.93 -13.96 -9.66
C ALA A 33 -11.40 -14.39 -9.57
N ALA A 34 -11.81 -15.40 -10.35
CA ALA A 34 -13.16 -15.97 -10.27
C ALA A 34 -13.43 -16.59 -8.89
N SER A 35 -12.47 -17.34 -8.33
CA SER A 35 -12.61 -17.93 -6.99
C SER A 35 -12.74 -16.88 -5.87
N LEU A 36 -12.10 -15.72 -6.05
CA LEU A 36 -12.17 -14.58 -5.12
C LEU A 36 -13.38 -13.67 -5.37
N GLN A 37 -14.13 -13.92 -6.45
CA GLN A 37 -15.22 -13.07 -6.94
C GLN A 37 -14.77 -11.62 -7.18
N ASN A 38 -13.55 -11.44 -7.70
CA ASN A 38 -13.00 -10.13 -8.03
C ASN A 38 -13.23 -9.79 -9.50
N TRP A 39 -14.37 -9.15 -9.78
CA TRP A 39 -14.77 -8.76 -11.14
C TRP A 39 -13.82 -7.72 -11.76
N ILE A 40 -13.29 -6.80 -10.95
CA ILE A 40 -12.37 -5.75 -11.39
C ILE A 40 -11.06 -6.38 -11.87
N ALA A 41 -10.51 -7.32 -11.10
CA ALA A 41 -9.33 -8.06 -11.52
C ALA A 41 -9.60 -8.90 -12.77
N ALA A 42 -10.76 -9.59 -12.84
CA ALA A 42 -11.12 -10.40 -14.00
C ALA A 42 -11.21 -9.57 -15.30
N GLU A 43 -11.78 -8.37 -15.23
CA GLU A 43 -11.83 -7.43 -16.36
C GLU A 43 -10.41 -6.99 -16.77
N LYS A 44 -9.57 -6.60 -15.81
CA LYS A 44 -8.20 -6.19 -16.08
C LYS A 44 -7.36 -7.30 -16.70
N ILE A 45 -7.53 -8.54 -16.22
CA ILE A 45 -6.88 -9.73 -16.79
C ILE A 45 -7.30 -9.93 -18.25
N SER A 46 -8.59 -9.78 -18.56
CA SER A 46 -9.12 -9.91 -19.93
C SER A 46 -8.56 -8.84 -20.87
N GLU A 47 -8.46 -7.59 -20.40
CA GLU A 47 -7.84 -6.48 -21.13
C GLU A 47 -6.37 -6.79 -21.45
N LEU A 48 -5.58 -7.20 -20.45
CA LEU A 48 -4.17 -7.52 -20.63
C LEU A 48 -3.95 -8.71 -21.57
N GLU A 49 -4.75 -9.77 -21.45
CA GLU A 49 -4.64 -10.92 -22.36
C GLU A 49 -4.98 -10.54 -23.81
N THR A 50 -5.95 -9.64 -23.99
CA THR A 50 -6.30 -9.11 -25.31
C THR A 50 -5.14 -8.30 -25.91
N ASN A 51 -4.53 -7.42 -25.11
CA ASN A 51 -3.34 -6.66 -25.51
C ASN A 51 -2.17 -7.59 -25.86
N TYR A 52 -1.97 -8.67 -25.10
CA TYR A 52 -0.96 -9.68 -25.40
C TYR A 52 -1.20 -10.37 -26.75
N LYS A 53 -2.45 -10.76 -27.05
CA LYS A 53 -2.82 -11.37 -28.34
C LYS A 53 -2.55 -10.44 -29.51
N TYR A 54 -2.91 -9.16 -29.38
CA TYR A 54 -2.59 -8.15 -30.40
C TYR A 54 -1.08 -8.00 -30.59
N MET A 55 -0.30 -7.97 -29.50
CA MET A 55 1.16 -7.88 -29.58
C MET A 55 1.78 -9.08 -30.34
N ILE A 56 1.27 -10.29 -30.13
CA ILE A 56 1.71 -11.48 -30.89
C ILE A 56 1.33 -11.36 -32.36
N HIS A 57 0.11 -10.91 -32.67
CA HIS A 57 -0.36 -10.73 -34.05
C HIS A 57 0.58 -9.79 -34.83
N TYR A 58 0.90 -8.63 -34.26
CA TYR A 58 1.82 -7.68 -34.88
C TYR A 58 3.25 -8.21 -35.07
N LEU A 59 3.72 -9.08 -34.16
CA LEU A 59 5.02 -9.75 -34.30
C LEU A 59 5.05 -10.67 -35.54
N VAL A 60 3.97 -11.41 -35.76
CA VAL A 60 3.84 -12.33 -36.91
C VAL A 60 3.74 -11.57 -38.23
N GLU A 61 3.13 -10.38 -38.23
CA GLU A 61 3.00 -9.52 -39.42
C GLU A 61 4.30 -8.81 -39.85
N GLY A 62 5.39 -8.97 -39.09
CA GLY A 62 6.74 -8.57 -39.51
C GLY A 62 7.11 -7.11 -39.24
N ASN A 63 6.25 -6.33 -38.58
CA ASN A 63 6.56 -4.97 -38.14
C ASN A 63 7.41 -5.02 -36.87
N LYS A 64 8.74 -4.85 -37.03
CA LYS A 64 9.67 -4.68 -35.90
C LYS A 64 9.50 -3.28 -35.29
N ASP A 65 8.52 -3.12 -34.41
CA ASP A 65 8.33 -1.91 -33.61
C ASP A 65 9.32 -1.89 -32.43
N PRO A 66 10.21 -0.87 -32.32
CA PRO A 66 11.11 -0.71 -31.18
C PRO A 66 10.40 -0.62 -29.82
N GLU A 67 9.15 -0.16 -29.78
CA GLU A 67 8.37 -0.02 -28.55
C GLU A 67 7.77 -1.35 -28.07
N GLN A 68 7.81 -2.41 -28.89
CA GLN A 68 7.24 -3.72 -28.56
C GLN A 68 7.81 -4.31 -27.27
N GLN A 69 9.12 -4.16 -27.05
CA GLN A 69 9.76 -4.65 -25.84
C GLN A 69 9.26 -3.92 -24.59
N LYS A 70 9.00 -2.62 -24.68
CA LYS A 70 8.45 -1.82 -23.58
C LYS A 70 7.00 -2.22 -23.29
N ILE A 71 6.19 -2.46 -24.32
CA ILE A 71 4.81 -2.95 -24.17
C ILE A 71 4.82 -4.30 -23.46
N TYR A 72 5.70 -5.22 -23.88
CA TYR A 72 5.84 -6.53 -23.25
C TYR A 72 6.26 -6.41 -21.78
N GLN A 73 7.27 -5.59 -21.47
CA GLN A 73 7.72 -5.36 -20.09
C GLN A 73 6.62 -4.78 -19.21
N ARG A 74 5.84 -3.82 -19.73
CA ARG A 74 4.68 -3.27 -19.01
C ARG A 74 3.63 -4.34 -18.76
N LEU A 75 3.33 -5.16 -19.76
CA LEU A 75 2.37 -6.25 -19.63
C LEU A 75 2.81 -7.27 -18.57
N VAL A 76 4.07 -7.70 -18.60
CA VAL A 76 4.66 -8.59 -17.59
C VAL A 76 4.56 -8.00 -16.20
N ARG A 77 4.93 -6.73 -16.03
CA ARG A 77 4.80 -6.02 -14.75
C ARG A 77 3.35 -6.00 -14.26
N ASP A 78 2.42 -5.66 -15.14
CA ASP A 78 1.00 -5.57 -14.77
C ASP A 78 0.41 -6.96 -14.38
N ILE A 79 0.94 -8.06 -14.94
CA ILE A 79 0.61 -9.44 -14.53
C ILE A 79 1.17 -9.75 -13.12
N TYR A 80 2.40 -9.36 -12.81
CA TYR A 80 2.96 -9.49 -11.45
C TYR A 80 2.09 -8.74 -10.42
N LEU A 81 1.74 -7.49 -10.72
CA LEU A 81 0.90 -6.67 -9.84
C LEU A 81 -0.47 -7.32 -9.58
N LEU A 82 -1.11 -7.87 -10.62
CA LEU A 82 -2.38 -8.58 -10.46
C LEU A 82 -2.25 -9.85 -9.62
N ALA A 83 -1.15 -10.61 -9.74
CA ALA A 83 -0.92 -11.77 -8.90
C ALA A 83 -0.79 -11.37 -7.42
N ASP A 84 -0.03 -10.31 -7.14
CA ASP A 84 0.13 -9.76 -5.79
C ASP A 84 -1.19 -9.25 -5.23
N ASP A 85 -1.98 -8.50 -6.01
CA ASP A 85 -3.26 -7.94 -5.58
C ASP A 85 -4.28 -9.04 -5.23
N LEU A 86 -4.32 -10.14 -6.00
CA LEU A 86 -5.18 -11.29 -5.69
C LEU A 86 -4.72 -12.01 -4.42
N LEU A 87 -3.41 -12.13 -4.21
CA LEU A 87 -2.85 -12.68 -2.96
C LEU A 87 -3.24 -11.81 -1.77
N GLU A 88 -3.02 -10.49 -1.87
CA GLU A 88 -3.32 -9.50 -0.83
C GLU A 88 -4.81 -9.50 -0.50
N GLN A 89 -5.69 -9.56 -1.51
CA GLN A 89 -7.13 -9.65 -1.31
C GLN A 89 -7.50 -10.93 -0.54
N TRP A 90 -6.91 -12.07 -0.90
CA TRP A 90 -7.14 -13.32 -0.18
C TRP A 90 -6.64 -13.24 1.27
N GLN A 91 -5.43 -12.73 1.49
CA GLN A 91 -4.85 -12.60 2.83
C GLN A 91 -5.63 -11.58 3.68
N THR A 92 -6.11 -10.50 3.10
CA THR A 92 -6.97 -9.52 3.78
C THR A 92 -8.26 -10.14 4.30
N ARG A 93 -8.80 -11.16 3.61
CA ARG A 93 -10.01 -11.87 4.06
C ARG A 93 -9.72 -12.96 5.09
N ASN A 94 -8.56 -13.61 5.02
CA ASN A 94 -8.33 -14.88 5.73
C ASN A 94 -7.19 -14.85 6.78
N SER A 95 -6.27 -13.88 6.71
CA SER A 95 -5.12 -13.80 7.60
C SER A 95 -5.43 -13.01 8.88
N SER A 96 -4.97 -13.54 10.01
CA SER A 96 -5.00 -12.89 11.34
C SER A 96 -3.72 -12.09 11.64
N SER A 97 -2.81 -11.93 10.68
CA SER A 97 -1.62 -11.10 10.92
C SER A 97 -2.02 -9.65 11.20
N VAL A 98 -1.25 -8.96 12.04
CA VAL A 98 -1.49 -7.56 12.42
C VAL A 98 -1.68 -6.65 11.20
N PHE A 99 -0.90 -6.83 10.13
CA PHE A 99 -1.04 -6.04 8.91
C PHE A 99 -2.46 -6.13 8.32
N PHE A 100 -2.94 -7.34 8.05
CA PHE A 100 -4.28 -7.53 7.47
C PHE A 100 -5.42 -7.16 8.42
N GLU A 101 -5.21 -7.23 9.74
CA GLU A 101 -6.14 -6.64 10.70
C GLU A 101 -6.23 -5.12 10.53
N ARG A 102 -5.10 -4.43 10.41
CA ARG A 102 -5.06 -2.98 10.18
C ARG A 102 -5.68 -2.58 8.85
N VAL A 103 -5.39 -3.31 7.76
CA VAL A 103 -6.02 -3.10 6.45
C VAL A 103 -7.55 -3.21 6.56
N ARG A 104 -8.05 -4.26 7.23
CA ARG A 104 -9.50 -4.41 7.45
C ARG A 104 -10.09 -3.25 8.27
N MET A 105 -9.38 -2.79 9.31
CA MET A 105 -9.83 -1.63 10.09
C MET A 105 -9.89 -0.36 9.25
N ALA A 106 -8.88 -0.12 8.42
CA ALA A 106 -8.82 1.04 7.52
C ALA A 106 -9.94 1.03 6.47
N ASN A 107 -10.35 -0.16 5.99
CA ASN A 107 -11.48 -0.31 5.06
C ASN A 107 -12.84 0.02 5.71
N VAL A 108 -12.96 -0.11 7.04
CA VAL A 108 -14.20 0.25 7.77
C VAL A 108 -14.17 1.72 8.22
N ARG A 109 -12.99 2.21 8.61
CA ARG A 109 -12.77 3.58 9.07
C ARG A 109 -11.63 4.17 8.27
N GLN A 110 -11.99 5.04 7.33
CA GLN A 110 -11.01 5.71 6.51
C GLN A 110 -10.03 6.48 7.42
N PRO A 111 -8.72 6.19 7.33
CA PRO A 111 -7.73 6.92 8.10
C PRO A 111 -7.67 8.38 7.64
N LEU A 112 -7.13 9.24 8.50
CA LEU A 112 -6.88 10.63 8.16
C LEU A 112 -5.83 10.73 7.04
N SER A 113 -5.87 11.83 6.31
CA SER A 113 -4.82 12.17 5.34
C SER A 113 -3.52 12.54 6.07
N ILE A 114 -2.40 12.50 5.34
CA ILE A 114 -1.09 12.85 5.89
C ILE A 114 -1.02 14.33 6.28
N GLU A 115 -1.69 15.17 5.52
CA GLU A 115 -1.85 16.60 5.79
C GLU A 115 -2.66 16.83 7.06
N GLU A 116 -3.74 16.08 7.28
CA GLU A 116 -4.52 16.14 8.51
C GLU A 116 -3.70 15.70 9.73
N TYR A 117 -2.92 14.63 9.62
CA TYR A 117 -1.99 14.22 10.68
C TYR A 117 -0.95 15.30 10.97
N GLN A 118 -0.36 15.89 9.92
CA GLN A 118 0.59 16.99 10.05
C GLN A 118 -0.02 18.16 10.85
N ASP A 119 -1.22 18.59 10.48
CA ASP A 119 -1.91 19.70 11.15
C ASP A 119 -2.20 19.39 12.62
N ILE A 120 -2.67 18.18 12.93
CA ILE A 120 -2.93 17.77 14.32
C ILE A 120 -1.65 17.77 15.14
N ILE A 121 -0.56 17.21 14.59
CA ILE A 121 0.74 17.12 15.27
C ILE A 121 1.30 18.52 15.55
N ILE A 122 1.23 19.44 14.58
CA ILE A 122 1.67 20.83 14.77
C ILE A 122 0.86 21.51 15.88
N ARG A 123 -0.47 21.38 15.86
CA ARG A 123 -1.32 21.95 16.91
C ARG A 123 -0.99 21.38 18.30
N GLN A 124 -0.69 20.08 18.39
CA GLN A 124 -0.28 19.46 19.65
C GLN A 124 1.06 20.01 20.15
N ILE A 125 2.00 20.31 19.25
CA ILE A 125 3.29 20.95 19.57
C ILE A 125 3.09 22.39 20.05
N ASP A 126 2.26 23.16 19.36
CA ASP A 126 1.91 24.53 19.78
C ASP A 126 1.24 24.52 21.16
N THR A 127 0.41 23.51 21.43
CA THR A 127 -0.24 23.33 22.73
C THR A 127 0.78 23.12 23.86
N PHE A 128 1.90 22.43 23.63
CA PHE A 128 2.96 22.32 24.65
C PHE A 128 3.58 23.70 24.96
N SER A 129 3.79 24.53 23.95
CA SER A 129 4.29 25.90 24.15
C SER A 129 3.33 26.72 25.01
N VAL A 130 2.02 26.60 24.77
CA VAL A 130 0.98 27.28 25.58
C VAL A 130 0.95 26.74 27.01
N ILE A 131 1.01 25.42 27.20
CA ILE A 131 1.03 24.79 28.53
C ILE A 131 2.25 25.28 29.33
N GLY A 132 3.41 25.42 28.70
CA GLY A 132 4.63 25.91 29.35
C GLY A 132 4.52 27.33 29.93
N LEU A 133 3.56 28.14 29.46
CA LEU A 133 3.33 29.50 29.95
C LEU A 133 2.37 29.56 31.15
N LEU A 134 1.72 28.45 31.53
CA LEU A 134 0.77 28.42 32.64
C LEU A 134 1.48 28.66 33.97
N PRO A 135 0.97 29.50 34.88
CA PRO A 135 1.65 29.83 36.14
C PRO A 135 1.53 28.73 37.21
N ASP A 136 0.46 27.95 37.17
CA ASP A 136 0.19 26.85 38.11
C ASP A 136 0.93 25.57 37.68
N GLU A 137 1.78 25.05 38.55
CA GLU A 137 2.62 23.88 38.28
C GLU A 137 1.81 22.57 38.24
N ASP A 138 0.80 22.42 39.10
CA ASP A 138 -0.03 21.21 39.15
C ASP A 138 -0.94 21.14 37.91
N GLU A 139 -1.50 22.28 37.50
CA GLU A 139 -2.27 22.38 36.25
C GLU A 139 -1.38 22.11 35.03
N ARG A 140 -0.17 22.67 35.00
CA ARG A 140 0.80 22.49 33.92
C ARG A 140 1.18 21.02 33.75
N GLN A 141 1.51 20.32 34.84
CA GLN A 141 1.86 18.90 34.80
C GLN A 141 0.70 18.04 34.30
N THR A 142 -0.50 18.30 34.79
CA THR A 142 -1.72 17.57 34.39
C THR A 142 -1.99 17.73 32.89
N ARG A 143 -1.97 18.96 32.38
CA ARG A 143 -2.20 19.23 30.95
C ARG A 143 -1.08 18.71 30.06
N THR A 144 0.17 18.79 30.50
CA THR A 144 1.32 18.22 29.78
C THR A 144 1.11 16.73 29.58
N ARG A 145 0.79 15.99 30.65
CA ARG A 145 0.52 14.54 30.57
C ARG A 145 -0.63 14.22 29.62
N GLN A 146 -1.73 14.97 29.68
CA GLN A 146 -2.86 14.78 28.77
C GLN A 146 -2.48 15.03 27.32
N ASN A 147 -1.68 16.06 27.04
CA ASN A 147 -1.25 16.37 25.68
C ASN A 147 -0.25 15.33 25.14
N THR A 148 0.64 14.81 25.98
CA THR A 148 1.57 13.71 25.64
C THR A 148 0.80 12.45 25.24
N VAL A 149 -0.19 12.03 26.03
CA VAL A 149 -1.00 10.84 25.71
C VAL A 149 -1.76 11.03 24.38
N LYS A 150 -2.32 12.22 24.14
CA LYS A 150 -2.98 12.53 22.86
C LYS A 150 -2.00 12.45 21.68
N GLN A 151 -0.79 12.98 21.85
CA GLN A 151 0.26 12.94 20.83
C GLN A 151 0.69 11.50 20.53
N GLU A 152 0.89 10.67 21.54
CA GLU A 152 1.22 9.25 21.39
C GLU A 152 0.15 8.50 20.59
N HIS A 153 -1.12 8.73 20.90
CA HIS A 153 -2.23 8.15 20.14
C HIS A 153 -2.24 8.62 18.68
N THR A 154 -2.05 9.93 18.43
CA THR A 154 -1.99 10.47 17.05
C THR A 154 -0.84 9.85 16.26
N ILE A 155 0.34 9.72 16.86
CA ILE A 155 1.51 9.10 16.20
C ILE A 155 1.28 7.61 15.95
N GLN A 156 0.65 6.90 16.89
CA GLN A 156 0.30 5.49 16.73
C GLN A 156 -0.72 5.30 15.60
N ASP A 157 -1.73 6.17 15.52
CA ASP A 157 -2.73 6.14 14.47
C ASP A 157 -2.12 6.47 13.10
N LEU A 158 -1.24 7.48 13.02
CA LEU A 158 -0.45 7.79 11.82
C LEU A 158 0.37 6.58 11.37
N PHE A 159 1.08 5.93 12.30
CA PHE A 159 1.86 4.74 12.00
C PHE A 159 0.98 3.64 11.41
N ASN A 160 -0.15 3.34 12.05
CA ASN A 160 -1.05 2.30 11.56
C ASN A 160 -1.65 2.65 10.19
N ALA A 161 -2.05 3.90 9.98
CA ALA A 161 -2.61 4.39 8.72
C ALA A 161 -1.64 4.19 7.55
N VAL A 162 -0.35 4.50 7.77
CA VAL A 162 0.69 4.36 6.76
C VAL A 162 1.18 2.92 6.62
N PHE A 163 1.27 2.19 7.74
CA PHE A 163 1.65 0.79 7.72
C PHE A 163 0.67 -0.06 6.91
N SER A 164 -0.64 0.22 6.96
CA SER A 164 -1.67 -0.51 6.23
C SER A 164 -2.24 0.24 5.03
N SER A 165 -1.53 1.24 4.48
CA SER A 165 -2.01 1.99 3.33
C SER A 165 -1.99 1.15 2.04
N SER A 166 -2.82 1.52 1.07
CA SER A 166 -2.74 1.03 -0.32
C SER A 166 -1.41 1.40 -0.99
N ARG A 167 -1.12 0.85 -2.19
CA ARG A 167 0.07 1.20 -2.97
C ARG A 167 0.16 2.71 -3.15
N THR A 168 1.37 3.26 -3.05
CA THR A 168 1.55 4.70 -2.95
C THR A 168 1.38 5.35 -4.32
N ASN A 169 0.51 6.36 -4.42
CA ASN A 169 0.40 7.17 -5.64
C ASN A 169 1.29 8.43 -5.57
N GLU A 170 1.45 9.14 -6.70
CA GLU A 170 2.31 10.33 -6.77
C GLU A 170 1.88 11.44 -5.77
N GLU A 171 0.59 11.57 -5.52
CA GLU A 171 0.04 12.55 -4.56
C GLU A 171 0.47 12.20 -3.12
N GLN A 172 0.36 10.93 -2.72
CA GLN A 172 0.80 10.44 -1.42
C GLN A 172 2.33 10.56 -1.27
N VAL A 173 3.10 10.26 -2.32
CA VAL A 173 4.57 10.48 -2.30
C VAL A 173 4.89 11.95 -2.03
N LYS A 174 4.16 12.88 -2.66
CA LYS A 174 4.32 14.31 -2.43
C LYS A 174 3.97 14.67 -0.97
N ALA A 175 2.84 14.19 -0.45
CA ALA A 175 2.43 14.41 0.93
C ALA A 175 3.46 13.91 1.94
N TYR A 176 4.02 12.71 1.74
CA TYR A 176 5.08 12.17 2.59
C TYR A 176 6.35 13.03 2.55
N ARG A 177 6.74 13.53 1.37
CA ARG A 177 7.91 14.41 1.24
C ARG A 177 7.70 15.75 1.94
N GLU A 178 6.51 16.33 1.82
CA GLU A 178 6.14 17.57 2.51
C GLU A 178 6.17 17.38 4.03
N PHE A 179 5.59 16.28 4.52
CA PHE A 179 5.64 15.90 5.94
C PHE A 179 7.08 15.76 6.45
N LEU A 180 7.94 15.04 5.72
CA LEU A 180 9.34 14.86 6.10
C LEU A 180 10.15 16.17 6.03
N GLY A 181 9.81 17.06 5.10
CA GLY A 181 10.42 18.37 4.92
C GLY A 181 9.99 19.41 5.96
N HIS A 182 8.84 19.21 6.61
CA HIS A 182 8.27 20.20 7.53
C HIS A 182 9.15 20.40 8.78
N THR A 183 9.60 21.63 9.03
CA THR A 183 10.53 21.96 10.13
C THR A 183 9.90 21.86 11.50
N GLY A 184 8.59 22.11 11.60
CA GLY A 184 7.83 22.01 12.85
C GLY A 184 7.59 20.57 13.32
N ILE A 185 7.86 19.54 12.51
CA ILE A 185 7.66 18.15 12.90
C ILE A 185 8.95 17.58 13.52
N PRO A 186 8.90 17.04 14.76
CA PRO A 186 10.06 16.46 15.41
C PRO A 186 10.61 15.25 14.67
N VAL A 187 11.93 15.07 14.71
CA VAL A 187 12.63 13.93 14.08
C VAL A 187 12.05 12.57 14.49
N PRO A 188 11.72 12.29 15.78
CA PRO A 188 11.14 10.99 16.15
C PRO A 188 9.84 10.67 15.42
N VAL A 189 8.99 11.67 15.17
CA VAL A 189 7.72 11.50 14.44
C VAL A 189 7.97 11.18 12.97
N LYS A 190 8.98 11.84 12.37
CA LYS A 190 9.42 11.53 11.01
C LYS A 190 9.97 10.10 10.90
N CYS A 191 10.73 9.66 11.90
CA CYS A 191 11.22 8.27 11.96
C CYS A 191 10.07 7.26 12.05
N MET A 192 8.98 7.57 12.75
CA MET A 192 7.79 6.72 12.79
C MET A 192 7.13 6.58 11.41
N LEU A 193 7.02 7.68 10.65
CA LEU A 193 6.52 7.62 9.27
C LEU A 193 7.39 6.72 8.39
N ILE A 194 8.71 6.92 8.43
CA ILE A 194 9.67 6.12 7.63
C ILE A 194 9.59 4.64 8.02
N SER A 195 9.47 4.35 9.32
CA SER A 195 9.35 2.98 9.81
C SER A 195 8.06 2.32 9.31
N ALA A 196 6.93 3.04 9.35
CA ALA A 196 5.67 2.57 8.81
C ALA A 196 5.76 2.26 7.31
N LEU A 197 6.35 3.17 6.52
CA LEU A 197 6.57 2.98 5.08
C LEU A 197 7.46 1.77 4.79
N THR A 198 8.57 1.65 5.53
CA THR A 198 9.50 0.52 5.36
C THR A 198 8.80 -0.81 5.64
N MET A 199 8.00 -0.86 6.71
CA MET A 199 7.23 -2.06 7.07
C MET A 199 6.11 -2.35 6.06
N ASN A 200 5.49 -1.33 5.48
CA ASN A 200 4.50 -1.50 4.41
C ASN A 200 5.15 -2.16 3.17
N VAL A 201 6.30 -1.63 2.73
CA VAL A 201 7.04 -2.15 1.56
C VAL A 201 7.56 -3.58 1.78
N LEU A 202 7.91 -3.95 3.01
CA LEU A 202 8.28 -5.33 3.34
C LEU A 202 7.10 -6.30 3.23
N GLN A 203 5.89 -5.83 3.47
CA GLN A 203 4.69 -6.66 3.43
C GLN A 203 4.06 -6.71 2.04
N ARG A 204 4.13 -5.61 1.30
CA ARG A 204 3.61 -5.48 -0.06
C ARG A 204 4.64 -4.77 -0.92
N PHE A 205 4.94 -5.36 -2.06
CA PHE A 205 5.78 -4.73 -3.07
C PHE A 205 5.09 -3.45 -3.60
N ASP A 206 5.79 -2.33 -3.62
CA ASP A 206 5.29 -1.04 -4.16
C ASP A 206 6.09 -0.68 -5.41
#